data_AF-A0A933TC91-F1
#
_entry.id   AF-A0A933TC91-F1
#
_cell.length_a   1.000
_cell.length_b   1.000
_cell.length_c   1.000
_cell.angle_alpha   90.00
_cell.angle_beta   90.00
_cell.angle_gamma   90.00
#
_symmetry.space_group_name_H-M   'P 1'
#
loop_
_entity.id
_entity.type
_entity.pdbx_description
1 polymer ?
#
loop_
_entity_poly.entity_id
_entity_poly.type
_entity_poly.pdbx_seq_one_letter_code
_entity_poly.pdbx_strand_id
1 'polypeptide(L)'
;MKKELFEELLESVKQGAVIMKGKMKPSRSIEFPESEVKKIREQYGLSQDKFASLMGISVATLRNWEQGRRSPEGPSRVLLRVAAEHPEAILDITRRQKTTKSGVLKRSAGSRLASRSR
;
A
#
# COMPACT_ATOMS: atom_id res chain seq x y z
N MET A 1 -9.90 31.53 19.82
CA MET A 1 -10.63 30.25 20.01
C MET A 1 -11.54 30.37 21.21
N LYS A 2 -12.72 29.72 21.19
CA LYS A 2 -13.61 29.66 22.35
C LYS A 2 -12.90 28.88 23.47
N LYS A 3 -12.87 29.43 24.68
CA LYS A 3 -12.15 28.84 25.82
C LYS A 3 -12.73 27.46 26.17
N GLU A 4 -14.04 27.31 25.98
CA GLU A 4 -14.81 26.09 26.21
C GLU A 4 -14.34 24.94 25.31
N LEU A 5 -14.10 25.20 24.02
CA LEU A 5 -13.61 24.19 23.08
C LEU A 5 -12.18 23.72 23.42
N PHE A 6 -11.34 24.63 23.91
CA PHE A 6 -9.98 24.28 24.30
C PHE A 6 -9.97 23.34 25.52
N GLU A 7 -10.80 23.62 26.51
CA GLU A 7 -10.92 22.77 27.70
C GLU A 7 -11.48 21.38 27.35
N GLU A 8 -12.50 21.30 26.49
CA GLU A 8 -13.07 20.03 26.01
C GLU A 8 -12.01 19.15 25.28
N LEU A 9 -11.18 19.77 24.44
CA LEU A 9 -10.09 19.08 23.75
C LEU A 9 -9.00 18.62 24.73
N LEU A 10 -8.63 19.48 25.68
CA LEU A 10 -7.63 19.15 26.71
C LEU A 10 -8.09 17.95 27.55
N GLU A 11 -9.37 17.92 27.90
CA GLU A 11 -9.99 16.84 28.65
C GLU A 11 -10.00 15.53 27.84
N SER A 12 -10.38 15.59 26.56
CA SER A 12 -10.35 14.44 25.65
C SER A 12 -8.95 13.83 25.51
N VAL A 13 -7.90 14.67 25.40
CA VAL A 13 -6.51 14.20 25.31
C VAL A 13 -6.06 13.54 26.62
N LYS A 14 -6.40 14.12 27.78
CA LYS A 14 -6.11 13.52 29.10
C LYS A 14 -6.79 12.16 29.25
N GLN A 15 -8.06 12.05 28.86
CA GLN A 15 -8.79 10.78 28.85
C GLN A 15 -8.10 9.75 27.95
N GLY A 16 -7.66 10.14 26.75
CA GLY A 16 -6.88 9.30 25.85
C GLY A 16 -5.61 8.72 26.49
N ALA A 17 -4.85 9.53 27.24
CA ALA A 17 -3.66 9.08 27.93
C ALA A 17 -3.95 8.06 29.05
N VAL A 18 -5.08 8.19 29.75
CA VAL A 18 -5.51 7.25 30.80
C VAL A 18 -5.99 5.93 30.17
N ILE A 19 -6.69 6.00 29.03
CA ILE A 19 -7.10 4.83 28.23
C ILE A 19 -5.88 4.05 27.74
N MET A 20 -4.87 4.73 27.19
CA MET A 20 -3.61 4.09 26.75
C MET A 20 -2.87 3.37 27.90
N LYS A 21 -2.97 3.89 29.13
CA LYS A 21 -2.41 3.26 30.33
C LYS A 21 -3.27 2.12 30.89
N GLY A 22 -4.38 1.77 30.23
CA GLY A 22 -5.31 0.71 30.64
C GLY A 22 -6.14 1.04 31.89
N LYS A 23 -6.08 2.28 32.38
CA LYS A 23 -6.78 2.70 33.61
C LYS A 23 -8.22 3.16 33.37
N MET A 24 -8.61 3.33 32.10
CA MET A 24 -9.96 3.71 31.68
C MET A 24 -10.30 2.94 30.41
N LYS A 25 -11.55 2.46 30.31
CA LYS A 25 -12.03 1.80 29.09
C LYS A 25 -12.47 2.86 28.07
N PRO A 26 -12.12 2.73 26.78
CA PRO A 26 -12.60 3.64 25.74
C PRO A 26 -14.13 3.51 25.62
N SER A 27 -14.80 4.64 25.34
CA SER A 27 -16.26 4.65 25.12
C SER A 27 -16.68 3.79 23.92
N ARG A 28 -15.77 3.65 22.95
CA ARG A 28 -15.89 2.77 21.78
C ARG A 28 -14.51 2.22 21.43
N SER A 29 -14.37 0.90 21.36
CA SER A 29 -13.30 0.25 20.61
C SER A 29 -13.84 -0.10 19.22
N ILE A 30 -13.08 0.23 18.18
CA ILE A 30 -13.28 -0.37 16.86
C ILE A 30 -12.21 -1.43 16.76
N GLU A 31 -12.58 -2.68 17.05
CA GLU A 31 -11.74 -3.81 16.70
C GLU A 31 -11.80 -3.96 15.19
N PHE A 32 -10.70 -3.63 14.52
CA PHE A 32 -10.55 -3.96 13.12
C PHE A 32 -10.05 -5.40 13.08
N PRO A 33 -10.87 -6.38 12.64
CA PRO A 33 -10.37 -7.73 12.43
C PRO A 33 -9.19 -7.64 11.45
N GLU A 34 -8.16 -8.41 11.70
CA GLU A 34 -6.99 -8.42 10.82
C GLU A 34 -7.43 -8.83 9.41
N SER A 35 -7.47 -7.85 8.51
CA SER A 35 -7.98 -8.08 7.17
C SER A 35 -7.13 -9.13 6.46
N GLU A 36 -7.78 -10.01 5.69
CA GLU A 36 -7.10 -10.96 4.81
C GLU A 36 -6.09 -10.25 3.88
N VAL A 37 -6.41 -9.02 3.45
CA VAL A 37 -5.53 -8.19 2.60
C VAL A 37 -4.22 -7.84 3.32
N LYS A 38 -4.28 -7.49 4.61
CA LYS A 38 -3.11 -7.18 5.42
C LYS A 38 -2.20 -8.40 5.58
N LYS A 39 -2.80 -9.58 5.83
CA LYS A 39 -2.06 -10.85 5.94
C LYS A 39 -1.34 -11.18 4.64
N ILE A 40 -2.04 -11.06 3.50
CA ILE A 40 -1.45 -11.27 2.17
C ILE A 40 -0.24 -10.34 1.99
N ARG A 41 -0.38 -9.03 2.27
CA ARG A 41 0.77 -8.10 2.17
C ARG A 41 1.95 -8.54 3.05
N GLU A 42 1.68 -8.98 4.27
CA GLU A 42 2.71 -9.35 5.24
C GLU A 42 3.46 -10.63 4.83
N GLN A 43 2.82 -11.55 4.10
CA GLN A 43 3.51 -12.69 3.48
C GLN A 43 4.61 -12.25 2.50
N TYR A 44 4.47 -11.09 1.85
CA TYR A 44 5.51 -10.53 0.97
C TYR A 44 6.59 -9.75 1.74
N GLY A 45 6.42 -9.47 3.04
CA GLY A 45 7.35 -8.63 3.81
C GLY A 45 7.44 -7.19 3.30
N LEU A 46 6.40 -6.70 2.62
CA LEU A 46 6.38 -5.38 1.99
C LEU A 46 5.65 -4.34 2.84
N SER A 47 6.12 -3.08 2.75
CA SER A 47 5.36 -1.94 3.24
C SER A 47 4.09 -1.72 2.40
N GLN A 48 3.12 -0.98 2.95
CA GLN A 48 1.89 -0.62 2.24
C GLN A 48 2.18 0.03 0.88
N ASP A 49 3.15 0.95 0.81
CA ASP A 49 3.47 1.66 -0.42
C ASP A 49 4.02 0.72 -1.51
N LYS A 50 4.91 -0.19 -1.11
CA LYS A 50 5.51 -1.17 -2.03
C LYS A 50 4.48 -2.19 -2.52
N PHE A 51 3.62 -2.67 -1.62
CA PHE A 51 2.58 -3.62 -1.98
C PHE A 51 1.48 -2.97 -2.84
N ALA A 52 1.07 -1.73 -2.53
CA ALA A 52 0.13 -0.98 -3.38
C ALA A 52 0.70 -0.78 -4.79
N SER A 53 1.98 -0.44 -4.90
CA SER A 53 2.68 -0.31 -6.18
C SER A 53 2.75 -1.64 -6.94
N LEU A 54 3.01 -2.75 -6.24
CA LEU A 54 3.01 -4.10 -6.81
C LEU A 54 1.65 -4.48 -7.40
N MET A 55 0.58 -4.16 -6.67
CA MET A 55 -0.80 -4.47 -7.06
C MET A 55 -1.40 -3.46 -8.05
N GLY A 56 -0.69 -2.37 -8.38
CA GLY A 56 -1.15 -1.33 -9.29
C GLY A 56 -2.30 -0.48 -8.74
N ILE A 57 -2.38 -0.31 -7.41
CA ILE A 57 -3.43 0.47 -6.74
C ILE A 57 -2.83 1.61 -5.91
N SER A 58 -3.67 2.58 -5.51
CA SER A 58 -3.23 3.63 -4.59
C SER A 58 -3.06 3.11 -3.16
N VAL A 59 -2.12 3.68 -2.42
CA VAL A 59 -1.92 3.37 -0.98
C VAL A 59 -3.19 3.62 -0.18
N ALA A 60 -3.95 4.65 -0.52
CA ALA A 60 -5.24 4.93 0.09
C ALA A 60 -6.26 3.78 -0.11
N THR A 61 -6.26 3.15 -1.29
CA THR A 61 -7.12 1.99 -1.58
C THR A 61 -6.72 0.81 -0.70
N LEU A 62 -5.43 0.49 -0.64
CA LEU A 62 -4.91 -0.58 0.21
C LEU A 62 -5.25 -0.34 1.69
N ARG A 63 -5.07 0.89 2.20
CA ARG A 63 -5.43 1.23 3.59
C ARG A 63 -6.92 1.07 3.87
N ASN A 64 -7.79 1.47 2.93
CA ASN A 64 -9.23 1.28 3.09
C ASN A 64 -9.60 -0.21 3.18
N TRP A 65 -8.93 -1.07 2.41
CA TRP A 65 -9.12 -2.51 2.50
C TRP A 65 -8.55 -3.09 3.79
N GLU A 66 -7.33 -2.70 4.17
CA GLU A 66 -6.68 -3.23 5.38
C GLU A 66 -7.41 -2.83 6.67
N GLN A 67 -8.06 -1.66 6.66
CA GLN A 67 -8.88 -1.16 7.76
C GLN A 67 -10.35 -1.60 7.65
N GLY A 68 -10.72 -2.41 6.65
CA GLY A 68 -12.11 -2.87 6.46
C GLY A 68 -13.12 -1.76 6.14
N ARG A 69 -12.68 -0.55 5.79
CA ARG A 69 -13.57 0.56 5.37
C ARG A 69 -14.21 0.28 4.01
N ARG A 70 -13.53 -0.51 3.18
CA ARG A 70 -14.03 -1.04 1.90
C ARG A 70 -13.53 -2.46 1.71
N SER A 71 -14.18 -3.20 0.82
CA SER A 71 -13.73 -4.53 0.41
C SER A 71 -13.21 -4.51 -1.02
N PRO A 72 -12.23 -5.36 -1.38
CA PRO A 72 -11.87 -5.61 -2.76
C PRO A 72 -12.99 -6.35 -3.49
N GLU A 73 -13.28 -5.90 -4.70
CA GLU A 73 -14.37 -6.39 -5.55
C GLU A 73 -13.89 -6.68 -6.97
N GLY A 74 -14.64 -7.53 -7.67
CA GLY A 74 -14.36 -7.88 -9.07
C GLY A 74 -12.92 -8.37 -9.29
N PRO A 75 -12.18 -7.80 -10.26
CA PRO A 75 -10.81 -8.23 -10.58
C PRO A 75 -9.84 -8.15 -9.40
N SER A 76 -10.00 -7.15 -8.52
CA SER A 76 -9.09 -6.96 -7.39
C SER A 76 -9.15 -8.12 -6.38
N ARG A 77 -10.34 -8.71 -6.18
CA ARG A 77 -10.52 -9.89 -5.33
C ARG A 77 -9.80 -11.11 -5.91
N VAL A 78 -9.93 -11.32 -7.22
CA VAL A 78 -9.25 -12.43 -7.91
C VAL A 78 -7.74 -12.24 -7.85
N LEU A 79 -7.23 -11.03 -8.12
CA LEU A 79 -5.81 -10.72 -8.08
C LEU A 79 -5.21 -10.92 -6.68
N LEU A 80 -5.91 -10.50 -5.62
CA LEU A 80 -5.49 -10.76 -4.24
C LEU A 80 -5.45 -12.25 -3.91
N ARG A 81 -6.40 -13.04 -4.43
CA ARG A 81 -6.39 -14.49 -4.26
C ARG A 81 -5.19 -15.13 -4.95
N VAL A 82 -4.89 -14.72 -6.18
CA VAL A 82 -3.69 -15.17 -6.90
C VAL A 82 -2.42 -14.77 -6.12
N ALA A 83 -2.38 -13.56 -5.56
CA ALA A 83 -1.26 -13.12 -4.74
C ALA A 83 -1.08 -13.97 -3.46
N ALA A 84 -2.18 -14.44 -2.86
CA ALA A 84 -2.15 -15.31 -1.70
C ALA A 84 -1.68 -16.73 -2.03
N GLU A 85 -2.18 -17.30 -3.13
CA GLU A 85 -1.93 -18.71 -3.50
C GLU A 85 -0.63 -18.91 -4.31
N HIS A 86 -0.22 -17.90 -5.09
CA HIS A 86 0.92 -17.96 -6.04
C HIS A 86 1.81 -16.71 -5.97
N PRO A 87 2.51 -16.47 -4.84
CA PRO A 87 3.29 -15.24 -4.64
C PRO A 87 4.43 -15.06 -5.65
N GLU A 88 5.05 -16.14 -6.12
CA GLU A 88 6.10 -16.16 -7.12
C GLU A 88 5.67 -15.56 -8.47
N ALA A 89 4.43 -15.83 -8.90
CA ALA A 89 3.93 -15.33 -10.18
C ALA A 89 3.87 -13.80 -10.21
N ILE A 90 3.45 -13.18 -9.10
CA ILE A 90 3.37 -11.73 -8.94
C ILE A 90 4.77 -11.09 -8.91
N LEU A 91 5.72 -11.72 -8.20
CA LEU A 91 7.09 -11.23 -8.08
C LEU A 91 7.85 -11.31 -9.42
N ASP A 92 7.63 -12.38 -10.20
CA ASP A 92 8.28 -12.58 -11.50
C ASP A 92 7.86 -11.54 -12.54
N ILE A 93 6.57 -11.19 -12.58
CA ILE A 93 6.05 -10.14 -13.48
C ILE A 93 6.76 -8.80 -13.19
N THR A 94 6.98 -8.50 -11.91
CA THR A 94 7.63 -7.26 -11.47
C THR A 94 9.12 -7.24 -11.81
N ARG A 95 9.80 -8.39 -11.73
CA ARG A 95 11.22 -8.51 -12.11
C ARG A 95 11.43 -8.25 -13.61
N ARG A 96 10.52 -8.71 -14.48
CA ARG A 96 10.57 -8.46 -15.94
C ARG A 96 10.39 -6.99 -16.33
N GLN A 97 9.62 -6.22 -15.57
CA GLN A 97 9.42 -4.78 -15.83
C GLN A 97 10.71 -3.96 -15.64
N LYS A 98 11.62 -4.39 -14.75
CA LYS A 98 12.91 -3.72 -14.54
C LYS A 98 13.89 -3.95 -15.71
N THR A 99 13.87 -5.13 -16.32
CA THR A 99 14.79 -5.47 -17.41
C THR A 99 14.43 -4.79 -18.73
N THR A 100 13.15 -4.53 -18.99
CA THR A 100 12.70 -3.88 -20.23
C THR A 100 13.00 -2.38 -20.26
N LYS A 101 12.85 -1.67 -19.13
CA LYS A 101 13.15 -0.22 -19.06
C LYS A 101 14.64 0.10 -19.21
N SER A 102 15.55 -0.79 -18.77
CA SER A 102 17.00 -0.58 -18.92
C SER A 102 17.53 -0.86 -20.34
N GLY A 103 16.81 -1.64 -21.16
CA GLY A 103 17.22 -2.01 -22.52
C GLY A 103 16.89 -0.98 -23.62
N VAL A 104 15.88 -0.13 -23.40
CA VAL A 104 15.40 0.83 -24.42
C VAL A 104 16.30 2.07 -24.53
N LEU A 105 17.04 2.43 -23.47
CA LEU A 105 17.88 3.64 -23.43
C LEU A 105 19.25 3.51 -24.15
N LYS A 106 19.67 2.31 -24.59
CA LYS A 106 20.99 2.11 -25.22
C LYS A 106 21.00 2.04 -26.76
N ARG A 107 19.86 2.14 -27.46
CA ARG A 107 19.81 1.96 -28.92
C ARG A 107 19.79 3.25 -29.76
N SER A 108 19.83 4.44 -29.17
CA SER A 108 19.75 5.70 -29.92
C SER A 108 21.08 6.44 -30.17
N ALA A 109 22.22 5.92 -29.69
CA ALA A 109 23.53 6.57 -29.86
C ALA A 109 24.50 5.67 -30.65
N GLY A 110 24.34 5.59 -31.97
CA GLY A 110 25.31 4.90 -32.82
C GLY A 110 24.78 4.44 -34.16
N SER A 111 24.46 5.38 -35.06
CA SER A 111 24.43 5.09 -36.51
C SER A 111 24.35 6.38 -37.34
N ARG A 112 25.44 7.17 -37.37
CA ARG A 112 25.77 7.99 -38.54
C ARG A 112 27.28 7.99 -38.74
N LEU A 113 27.79 6.92 -39.33
CA LEU A 113 29.05 6.97 -40.06
C LEU A 113 28.79 6.54 -41.51
N ALA A 114 29.26 7.38 -42.41
CA ALA A 114 29.77 7.06 -43.74
C ALA A 114 28.82 6.38 -44.76
N SER A 115 28.36 7.18 -45.73
CA SER A 115 28.28 6.89 -47.18
C SER A 115 27.67 8.14 -47.82
N ARG A 116 28.13 8.79 -48.90
CA ARG A 116 28.86 8.49 -50.15
C ARG A 116 29.37 9.87 -50.64
N SER A 117 30.62 10.09 -51.03
CA SER A 117 31.21 9.81 -52.36
C SER A 117 30.26 10.04 -53.54
N ARG A 118 30.23 11.26 -54.08
CA ARG A 118 30.69 11.65 -55.44
C ARG A 118 30.19 13.06 -55.76
#